data_AF-A0A3S1Q841-F1
#
_entry.id   AF-A0A3S1Q841-F1
#
_cell.length_a   1.000
_cell.length_b   1.000
_cell.length_c   1.000
_cell.angle_alpha   90.00
_cell.angle_beta   90.00
_cell.angle_gamma   90.00
#
_symmetry.space_group_name_H-M   'P 1'
#
loop_
_entity.id
_entity.type
_entity.pdbx_description
1 polymer ?
#
loop_
_entity_poly.entity_id
_entity_poly.type
_entity_poly.pdbx_seq_one_letter_code
_entity_poly.pdbx_strand_id
1 'polypeptide(L)'
;MAQMKAAVPLYAIKTKAHLGELAFRRRAMANSQARLAGRYALEPEIDLDAFHCRAVIDWVTISFWLGRKTQFQWLQNDIEAILGRKPFVQPLSEEPGGLADTFDVKIQEPDLRKIRTACELVSDKYGQEVLPFIRAIEISVDFTPKQPDDGIRAKLFTVLTRHFWTDRDVISDRFDRPRFTWGKNKEETGHVLRHIEGGPEGVNEGLLISTVRDRSPFVDSNYYIGAKGSDISWRIMDKVIDTQNHQAGTAIQLDEADKRVRIEVTLDRPAVSALGVTYLKDLARMRFAMLQGMFFTFMLPTFADVGKAGRSVNSAIKAWHDQQRTEKFLKTGVIGLKPMDEARERQAMHLRKQERRLLVAQGLKMKRPPRVGTQKAGTFLAYDELNGRVSDALRHLGARVAAAFSEE
;
A
#
# COMPACT_ATOMS: atom_id res chain seq x y z
N MET A 1 30.47 -3.97 21.08
CA MET A 1 29.45 -4.68 20.26
C MET A 1 29.61 -4.18 18.84
N ALA A 2 29.91 -5.08 17.88
CA ALA A 2 29.95 -4.71 16.47
C ALA A 2 28.58 -4.17 16.05
N GLN A 3 28.58 -3.01 15.38
CA GLN A 3 27.37 -2.35 14.92
C GLN A 3 26.74 -3.25 13.84
N MET A 4 25.58 -3.83 14.14
CA MET A 4 24.88 -4.72 13.20
C MET A 4 24.64 -3.95 11.90
N LYS A 5 25.14 -4.47 10.77
CA LYS A 5 24.87 -3.93 9.44
C LYS A 5 23.36 -4.03 9.21
N ALA A 6 22.68 -2.90 9.05
CA ALA A 6 21.25 -2.88 8.77
C ALA A 6 21.08 -3.23 7.29
N ALA A 7 20.74 -4.49 7.01
CA ALA A 7 20.50 -4.98 5.65
C ALA A 7 19.35 -5.99 5.63
N VAL A 8 18.66 -6.10 4.49
CA VAL A 8 17.60 -7.07 4.26
C VAL A 8 17.99 -7.93 3.05
N PRO A 9 18.08 -9.27 3.18
CA PRO A 9 18.40 -10.13 2.05
C PRO A 9 17.23 -10.21 1.06
N LEU A 10 17.57 -10.31 -0.23
CA LEU A 10 16.63 -10.30 -1.34
C LEU A 10 16.45 -11.72 -1.87
N TYR A 11 15.51 -12.46 -1.26
CA TYR A 11 15.19 -13.83 -1.67
C TYR A 11 13.96 -13.88 -2.57
N ALA A 12 14.10 -14.52 -3.73
CA ALA A 12 13.02 -14.86 -4.64
C ALA A 12 12.59 -16.31 -4.41
N ILE A 13 11.31 -16.55 -4.10
CA ILE A 13 10.82 -17.89 -3.75
C ILE A 13 10.49 -18.74 -4.98
N LYS A 14 10.01 -18.12 -6.06
CA LYS A 14 9.61 -18.83 -7.28
C LYS A 14 10.82 -19.34 -8.05
N THR A 15 11.90 -18.55 -8.10
CA THR A 15 13.16 -18.93 -8.75
C THR A 15 14.18 -19.54 -7.78
N LYS A 16 13.91 -19.48 -6.47
CA LYS A 16 14.85 -19.88 -5.40
C LYS A 16 16.20 -19.14 -5.48
N ALA A 17 16.20 -17.92 -6.01
CA ALA A 17 17.40 -17.11 -6.19
C ALA A 17 17.65 -16.15 -5.01
N HIS A 18 18.92 -15.86 -4.75
CA HIS A 18 19.36 -14.79 -3.87
C HIS A 18 19.89 -13.62 -4.72
N LEU A 19 19.15 -12.51 -4.74
CA LEU A 19 19.40 -11.36 -5.61
C LEU A 19 20.22 -10.24 -4.93
N GLY A 20 20.89 -10.56 -3.82
CA GLY A 20 21.71 -9.63 -3.03
C GLY A 20 21.00 -9.13 -1.77
N GLU A 21 21.32 -7.91 -1.35
CA GLU A 21 20.76 -7.29 -0.15
C GLU A 21 20.35 -5.82 -0.39
N LEU A 22 19.34 -5.37 0.34
CA LEU A 22 19.05 -3.94 0.53
C LEU A 22 19.76 -3.47 1.80
N ALA A 23 20.86 -2.74 1.65
CA ALA A 23 21.56 -2.11 2.75
C ALA A 23 20.88 -0.79 3.17
N PHE A 24 21.09 -0.39 4.42
CA PHE A 24 20.60 0.86 4.97
C PHE A 24 21.75 1.69 5.56
N ARG A 25 21.82 2.95 5.15
CA ARG A 25 22.71 3.94 5.75
C ARG A 25 22.04 4.67 6.91
N ARG A 26 22.83 5.06 7.90
CA ARG A 26 22.38 5.92 8.99
C ARG A 26 22.51 7.38 8.56
N ARG A 27 21.39 8.08 8.39
CA ARG A 27 21.39 9.53 8.14
C ARG A 27 21.19 10.26 9.46
N ALA A 28 22.19 11.05 9.86
CA ALA A 28 22.06 11.94 11.01
C ALA A 28 20.96 12.97 10.75
N MET A 29 20.17 13.28 11.77
CA MET A 29 19.10 14.24 11.66
C MET A 29 19.55 15.61 12.18
N ALA A 30 19.46 16.64 11.34
CA ALA A 30 19.71 18.03 11.72
C ALA A 30 18.49 18.71 12.37
N ASN A 31 17.41 17.96 12.64
CA ASN A 31 16.10 18.52 12.94
C ASN A 31 16.01 19.18 14.32
N SER A 32 15.40 20.38 14.35
CA SER A 32 15.06 21.15 15.56
C SER A 32 13.85 20.60 16.32
N GLN A 33 13.07 19.68 15.72
CA GLN A 33 11.91 19.09 16.38
C GLN A 33 12.35 18.22 17.56
N ALA A 34 11.90 18.56 18.77
CA ALA A 34 12.26 17.86 19.99
C ALA A 34 12.04 16.33 19.94
N ARG A 35 11.00 15.87 19.21
CA ARG A 35 10.71 14.43 19.03
C ARG A 35 11.79 13.67 18.23
N LEU A 36 12.59 14.39 17.44
CA LEU A 36 13.62 13.84 16.56
C LEU A 36 15.04 14.12 17.07
N ALA A 37 15.19 14.88 18.16
CA ALA A 37 16.48 15.22 18.72
C ALA A 37 17.25 13.96 19.18
N GLY A 38 18.52 13.88 18.79
CA GLY A 38 19.39 12.75 19.13
C GLY A 38 19.01 11.45 18.42
N ARG A 39 18.31 11.52 17.27
CA ARG A 39 17.93 10.36 16.46
C ARG A 39 18.64 10.38 15.10
N TYR A 40 18.73 9.21 14.49
CA TYR A 40 19.13 9.01 13.10
C TYR A 40 18.01 8.31 12.33
N ALA A 41 17.91 8.55 11.02
CA ALA A 41 17.03 7.79 10.15
C ALA A 41 17.78 6.60 9.53
N LEU A 42 17.09 5.47 9.32
CA LEU A 42 17.60 4.44 8.42
C LEU A 42 17.04 4.71 7.02
N GLU A 43 17.96 4.94 6.09
CA GLU A 43 17.65 5.26 4.71
C GLU A 43 18.18 4.15 3.81
N PRO A 44 17.37 3.61 2.89
CA PRO A 44 17.80 2.53 2.02
C PRO A 44 18.86 3.03 1.04
N GLU A 45 19.86 2.20 0.76
CA GLU A 45 20.86 2.45 -0.28
C GLU A 45 20.30 2.01 -1.63
N ILE A 46 19.58 2.92 -2.29
CA ILE A 46 19.01 2.74 -3.62
C ILE A 46 19.15 4.03 -4.42
N ASP A 47 19.48 3.89 -5.70
CA ASP A 47 19.42 4.99 -6.66
C ASP A 47 18.01 5.03 -7.28
N LEU A 48 17.18 5.99 -6.84
CA LEU A 48 15.84 6.16 -7.40
C LEU A 48 15.87 6.84 -8.78
N ASP A 49 16.98 7.49 -9.17
CA ASP A 49 17.16 8.02 -10.52
C ASP A 49 17.42 6.93 -11.57
N ALA A 50 17.73 5.70 -11.14
CA ALA A 50 17.79 4.55 -12.03
C ALA A 50 16.41 4.11 -12.57
N PHE A 51 15.31 4.74 -12.15
CA PHE A 51 13.95 4.35 -12.53
C PHE A 51 13.18 5.48 -13.24
N HIS A 52 12.39 5.09 -14.24
CA HIS A 52 11.27 5.87 -14.72
C HIS A 52 10.06 5.62 -13.82
N CYS A 53 9.47 6.69 -13.30
CA CYS A 53 8.27 6.63 -12.47
C CYS A 53 7.05 7.11 -13.26
N ARG A 54 6.01 6.27 -13.39
CA ARG A 54 4.80 6.58 -14.14
C ARG A 54 3.56 6.11 -13.40
N ALA A 55 2.61 7.02 -13.16
CA ALA A 55 1.30 6.66 -12.64
C ALA A 55 0.31 6.42 -13.77
N VAL A 56 -0.59 5.44 -13.62
CA VAL A 56 -1.65 5.09 -14.58
C VAL A 56 -2.94 4.74 -13.83
N ILE A 57 -4.09 4.85 -14.51
CA ILE A 57 -5.32 4.16 -14.07
C ILE A 57 -5.19 2.75 -14.63
N ASP A 58 -5.13 1.73 -13.78
CA ASP A 58 -5.01 0.34 -14.22
C ASP A 58 -6.36 -0.22 -14.66
N TRP A 59 -7.43 0.15 -13.96
CA TRP A 59 -8.80 -0.11 -14.39
C TRP A 59 -9.80 0.84 -13.74
N VAL A 60 -10.97 0.92 -14.35
CA VAL A 60 -12.15 1.61 -13.80
C VAL A 60 -13.36 0.69 -13.91
N THR A 61 -14.24 0.70 -12.90
CA THR A 61 -15.56 0.08 -12.94
C THR A 61 -16.62 1.16 -13.02
N ILE A 62 -17.45 1.11 -14.06
CA ILE A 62 -18.58 2.02 -14.24
C ILE A 62 -19.86 1.24 -14.01
N SER A 63 -20.74 1.78 -13.17
CA SER A 63 -22.06 1.21 -12.93
C SER A 63 -23.07 1.85 -13.87
N PHE A 64 -23.84 1.01 -14.56
CA PHE A 64 -24.90 1.41 -15.49
C PHE A 64 -26.25 0.98 -14.96
N TRP A 65 -27.23 1.88 -15.02
CA TRP A 65 -28.63 1.67 -14.65
C TRP A 65 -29.48 1.97 -15.88
N LEU A 66 -29.87 0.92 -16.58
CA LEU A 66 -30.48 0.99 -17.90
C LEU A 66 -32.00 1.14 -17.80
N GLY A 67 -32.60 1.91 -18.72
CA GLY A 67 -34.07 2.05 -18.80
C GLY A 67 -34.80 0.82 -19.35
N ARG A 68 -34.06 -0.18 -19.84
CA ARG A 68 -34.60 -1.48 -20.25
C ARG A 68 -33.63 -2.60 -19.89
N LYS A 69 -34.21 -3.74 -19.51
CA LYS A 69 -33.44 -4.95 -19.22
C LYS A 69 -32.75 -5.49 -20.47
N THR A 70 -31.56 -6.03 -20.28
CA THR A 70 -30.80 -6.73 -21.32
C THR A 70 -29.97 -7.84 -20.71
N GLN A 71 -29.29 -8.63 -21.54
CA GLN A 71 -28.32 -9.62 -21.08
C GLN A 71 -26.92 -9.03 -21.17
N PHE A 72 -26.03 -9.44 -20.25
CA PHE A 72 -24.69 -8.85 -20.14
C PHE A 72 -23.88 -8.96 -21.43
N GLN A 73 -24.09 -10.01 -22.25
CA GLN A 73 -23.35 -10.23 -23.49
C GLN A 73 -23.64 -9.13 -24.52
N TRP A 74 -24.87 -8.62 -24.59
CA TRP A 74 -25.23 -7.55 -25.53
C TRP A 74 -24.54 -6.24 -25.15
N LEU A 75 -24.61 -5.88 -23.86
CA LEU A 75 -23.91 -4.71 -23.33
C LEU A 75 -22.38 -4.85 -23.50
N GLN A 76 -21.83 -6.04 -23.24
CA GLN A 76 -20.42 -6.33 -23.41
C GLN A 76 -19.97 -6.15 -24.86
N ASN A 77 -20.71 -6.68 -25.83
CA ASN A 77 -20.38 -6.58 -27.25
C ASN A 77 -20.40 -5.12 -27.74
N ASP A 78 -21.40 -4.35 -27.32
CA ASP A 78 -21.52 -2.93 -27.70
C ASP A 78 -20.35 -2.09 -27.16
N ILE A 79 -19.99 -2.30 -25.89
CA ILE A 79 -18.86 -1.61 -25.28
C ILE A 79 -17.53 -2.09 -25.89
N GLU A 80 -17.38 -3.39 -26.12
CA GLU A 80 -16.19 -3.98 -26.76
C GLU A 80 -15.94 -3.39 -28.16
N ALA A 81 -16.99 -3.18 -28.96
CA ALA A 81 -16.89 -2.59 -30.29
C ALA A 81 -16.25 -1.19 -30.28
N ILE A 82 -16.45 -0.41 -29.20
CA ILE A 82 -15.85 0.93 -29.04
C ILE A 82 -14.45 0.83 -28.43
N LEU A 83 -14.30 0.02 -27.37
CA LEU A 83 -13.03 -0.07 -26.65
C LEU A 83 -11.94 -0.80 -27.47
N GLY A 84 -12.34 -1.68 -28.38
CA GLY A 84 -11.44 -2.59 -29.11
C GLY A 84 -10.93 -3.76 -28.26
N ARG A 85 -11.60 -4.03 -27.14
CA ARG A 85 -11.21 -5.05 -26.15
C ARG A 85 -12.37 -5.36 -25.21
N LYS A 86 -12.51 -6.64 -24.88
CA LYS A 86 -13.60 -7.17 -24.07
C LYS A 86 -13.56 -6.66 -22.61
N PRO A 87 -14.54 -5.86 -22.16
CA PRO A 87 -14.66 -5.50 -20.75
C PRO A 87 -15.22 -6.66 -19.93
N PHE A 88 -15.02 -6.66 -18.61
CA PHE A 88 -15.74 -7.58 -17.73
C PHE A 88 -17.06 -6.92 -17.31
N VAL A 89 -18.17 -7.60 -17.58
CA VAL A 89 -19.52 -7.10 -17.25
C VAL A 89 -20.13 -8.02 -16.20
N GLN A 90 -20.54 -7.45 -15.08
CA GLN A 90 -21.22 -8.14 -13.99
C GLN A 90 -22.65 -7.62 -13.84
N PRO A 91 -23.68 -8.45 -14.08
CA PRO A 91 -25.05 -8.08 -13.74
C PRO A 91 -25.22 -7.99 -12.22
N LEU A 92 -25.94 -6.98 -11.73
CA LEU A 92 -26.23 -6.78 -10.30
C LEU A 92 -27.66 -7.16 -9.91
N SER A 93 -28.59 -7.13 -10.88
CA SER A 93 -30.02 -7.39 -10.72
C SER A 93 -30.48 -8.53 -11.64
N GLU A 94 -29.78 -9.66 -11.61
CA GLU A 94 -30.04 -10.77 -12.55
C GLU A 94 -31.37 -11.49 -12.25
N GLU A 95 -32.22 -11.55 -13.27
CA GLU A 95 -33.52 -12.22 -13.29
C GLU A 95 -33.48 -13.50 -14.16
N PRO A 96 -34.52 -14.37 -14.08
CA PRO A 96 -34.64 -15.53 -14.96
C PRO A 96 -34.44 -15.15 -16.44
N GLY A 97 -33.60 -15.92 -17.13
CA GLY A 97 -33.19 -15.61 -18.51
C GLY A 97 -31.95 -14.71 -18.63
N GLY A 98 -31.27 -14.42 -17.51
CA GLY A 98 -30.02 -13.63 -17.50
C GLY A 98 -30.24 -12.15 -17.79
N LEU A 99 -31.46 -11.66 -17.57
CA LEU A 99 -31.83 -10.28 -17.79
C LEU A 99 -31.47 -9.45 -16.55
N ALA A 100 -30.86 -8.30 -16.76
CA ALA A 100 -30.64 -7.30 -15.72
C ALA A 100 -30.79 -5.89 -16.31
N ASP A 101 -31.06 -4.93 -15.46
CA ASP A 101 -31.06 -3.49 -15.77
C ASP A 101 -29.85 -2.78 -15.15
N THR A 102 -29.16 -3.42 -14.20
CA THR A 102 -28.03 -2.84 -13.49
C THR A 102 -26.77 -3.66 -13.71
N PHE A 103 -25.70 -3.01 -14.15
CA PHE A 103 -24.43 -3.65 -14.51
C PHE A 103 -23.22 -2.90 -13.99
N ASP A 104 -22.25 -3.62 -13.45
CA ASP A 104 -20.90 -3.12 -13.24
C ASP A 104 -20.00 -3.54 -14.41
N VAL A 105 -19.43 -2.57 -15.10
CA VAL A 105 -18.54 -2.78 -16.25
C VAL A 105 -17.13 -2.39 -15.87
N LYS A 106 -16.25 -3.37 -15.72
CA LYS A 106 -14.82 -3.17 -15.43
C LYS A 106 -14.00 -3.10 -16.72
N ILE A 107 -13.26 -2.01 -16.86
CA ILE A 107 -12.44 -1.66 -18.01
C ILE A 107 -11.00 -1.47 -17.52
N GLN A 108 -10.11 -2.44 -17.84
CA GLN A 108 -8.65 -2.32 -17.69
C GLN A 108 -8.07 -1.16 -18.54
N GLU A 109 -6.86 -0.70 -18.29
CA GLU A 109 -6.08 0.29 -19.06
C GLU A 109 -6.95 1.29 -19.85
N PRO A 110 -7.80 2.07 -19.15
CA PRO A 110 -8.92 2.76 -19.77
C PRO A 110 -8.47 3.90 -20.68
N ASP A 111 -8.99 3.91 -21.92
CA ASP A 111 -9.03 5.10 -22.77
C ASP A 111 -10.28 5.91 -22.44
N LEU A 112 -10.10 7.02 -21.72
CA LEU A 112 -11.20 7.82 -21.22
C LEU A 112 -12.07 8.44 -22.31
N ARG A 113 -11.53 8.68 -23.52
CA ARG A 113 -12.30 9.20 -24.66
C ARG A 113 -13.26 8.13 -25.17
N LYS A 114 -12.74 6.91 -25.38
CA LYS A 114 -13.56 5.76 -25.80
C LYS A 114 -14.61 5.39 -24.77
N ILE A 115 -14.28 5.49 -23.49
CA ILE A 115 -15.25 5.24 -22.41
C ILE A 115 -16.39 6.26 -22.45
N ARG A 116 -16.10 7.54 -22.68
CA ARG A 116 -17.14 8.57 -22.82
C ARG A 116 -18.10 8.22 -23.97
N THR A 117 -17.56 7.90 -25.14
CA THR A 117 -18.35 7.45 -26.30
C THR A 117 -19.16 6.19 -25.99
N ALA A 118 -18.59 5.24 -25.24
CA ALA A 118 -19.32 4.05 -24.81
C ALA A 118 -20.47 4.38 -23.84
N CYS A 119 -20.28 5.30 -22.91
CA CYS A 119 -21.35 5.76 -22.02
C CYS A 119 -22.50 6.42 -22.78
N GLU A 120 -22.19 7.25 -23.79
CA GLU A 120 -23.17 7.88 -24.67
C GLU A 120 -23.94 6.83 -25.50
N LEU A 121 -23.22 5.92 -26.16
CA LEU A 121 -23.85 4.84 -26.94
C LEU A 121 -24.78 3.97 -26.08
N VAL A 122 -24.34 3.58 -24.89
CA VAL A 122 -25.17 2.79 -23.96
C VAL A 122 -26.39 3.59 -23.54
N SER A 123 -26.23 4.90 -23.30
CA SER A 123 -27.36 5.80 -23.01
C SER A 123 -28.42 5.78 -24.09
N ASP A 124 -28.00 6.01 -25.33
CA ASP A 124 -28.91 6.18 -26.46
C ASP A 124 -29.60 4.86 -26.81
N LYS A 125 -28.85 3.75 -26.70
CA LYS A 125 -29.36 2.43 -27.08
C LYS A 125 -30.29 1.85 -26.02
N TYR A 126 -29.96 1.95 -24.74
CA TYR A 126 -30.68 1.25 -23.67
C TYR A 126 -31.54 2.16 -22.79
N GLY A 127 -31.42 3.47 -22.94
CA GLY A 127 -31.97 4.43 -21.99
C GLY A 127 -31.18 4.44 -20.67
N GLN A 128 -31.30 5.52 -19.91
CA GLN A 128 -30.67 5.66 -18.58
C GLN A 128 -31.72 6.04 -17.56
N GLU A 129 -31.81 5.27 -16.48
CA GLU A 129 -32.54 5.68 -15.28
C GLU A 129 -31.65 6.56 -14.39
N VAL A 130 -30.36 6.22 -14.33
CA VAL A 130 -29.34 6.95 -13.58
C VAL A 130 -28.11 7.16 -14.47
N LEU A 131 -27.50 8.34 -14.37
CA LEU A 131 -26.25 8.65 -15.05
C LEU A 131 -25.14 7.65 -14.64
N PRO A 132 -24.39 7.06 -15.60
CA PRO A 132 -23.32 6.13 -15.28
C PRO A 132 -22.28 6.75 -14.35
N PHE A 133 -21.95 6.04 -13.27
CA PHE A 133 -21.05 6.54 -12.24
C PHE A 133 -19.88 5.58 -12.01
N ILE A 134 -18.76 6.12 -11.53
CA ILE A 134 -17.57 5.34 -11.18
C ILE A 134 -17.85 4.61 -9.86
N ARG A 135 -17.99 3.28 -9.96
CA ARG A 135 -18.18 2.37 -8.82
C ARG A 135 -16.86 2.10 -8.11
N ALA A 136 -15.78 1.91 -8.86
CA ALA A 136 -14.46 1.60 -8.33
C ALA A 136 -13.38 2.01 -9.34
N ILE A 137 -12.15 2.23 -8.86
CA ILE A 137 -10.99 2.56 -9.69
C ILE A 137 -9.73 1.99 -9.06
N GLU A 138 -8.78 1.56 -9.90
CA GLU A 138 -7.42 1.24 -9.47
C GLU A 138 -6.41 2.17 -10.10
N ILE A 139 -5.53 2.70 -9.27
CA ILE A 139 -4.47 3.60 -9.67
C ILE A 139 -3.15 2.93 -9.31
N SER A 140 -2.24 2.89 -10.28
CA SER A 140 -0.97 2.20 -10.18
C SER A 140 0.17 3.19 -10.40
N VAL A 141 1.26 3.01 -9.67
CA VAL A 141 2.52 3.71 -9.87
C VAL A 141 3.58 2.67 -10.20
N ASP A 142 4.08 2.78 -11.43
CA ASP A 142 5.10 1.93 -12.01
C ASP A 142 6.48 2.55 -11.86
N PHE A 143 7.44 1.71 -11.50
CA PHE A 143 8.86 2.02 -11.46
C PHE A 143 9.59 1.06 -12.40
N THR A 144 9.81 1.52 -13.64
CA THR A 144 10.53 0.77 -14.67
C THR A 144 12.00 1.16 -14.61
N PRO A 145 12.94 0.20 -14.46
CA PRO A 145 14.35 0.54 -14.47
C PRO A 145 14.78 1.04 -15.85
N LYS A 146 15.66 2.04 -15.88
CA LYS A 146 16.24 2.58 -17.13
C LYS A 146 17.10 1.56 -17.86
N GLN A 147 17.70 0.62 -17.11
CA GLN A 147 18.43 -0.53 -17.61
C GLN A 147 17.88 -1.79 -16.96
N PRO A 148 17.47 -2.82 -17.71
CA PRO A 148 16.92 -4.04 -17.13
C PRO A 148 17.88 -4.70 -16.14
N ASP A 149 17.45 -4.84 -14.90
CA ASP A 149 18.21 -5.51 -13.83
C ASP A 149 17.23 -6.01 -12.75
N ASP A 150 17.26 -7.31 -12.49
CA ASP A 150 16.37 -7.97 -11.51
C ASP A 150 16.73 -7.61 -10.06
N GLY A 151 18.02 -7.39 -9.77
CA GLY A 151 18.53 -7.01 -8.46
C GLY A 151 18.08 -5.61 -8.04
N ILE A 152 18.10 -4.63 -8.95
CA ILE A 152 17.60 -3.28 -8.63
C ILE A 152 16.08 -3.26 -8.45
N ARG A 153 15.32 -4.05 -9.23
CA ARG A 153 13.87 -4.20 -9.01
C ARG A 153 13.59 -4.88 -7.67
N ALA A 154 14.33 -5.94 -7.32
CA ALA A 154 14.21 -6.59 -6.01
C ALA A 154 14.52 -5.64 -4.84
N LYS A 155 15.53 -4.77 -4.99
CA LYS A 155 15.82 -3.69 -4.02
C LYS A 155 14.64 -2.74 -3.91
N LEU A 156 14.11 -2.25 -5.04
CA LEU A 156 13.01 -1.30 -5.03
C LEU A 156 11.72 -1.88 -4.45
N PHE A 157 11.35 -3.12 -4.82
CA PHE A 157 10.24 -3.84 -4.18
C PHE A 157 10.39 -3.88 -2.67
N THR A 158 11.60 -4.19 -2.19
CA THR A 158 11.91 -4.22 -0.76
C THR A 158 11.80 -2.81 -0.14
N VAL A 159 12.25 -1.76 -0.83
CA VAL A 159 12.07 -0.37 -0.40
C VAL A 159 10.60 -0.03 -0.25
N LEU A 160 9.78 -0.30 -1.27
CA LEU A 160 8.34 -0.01 -1.23
C LEU A 160 7.67 -0.74 -0.06
N THR A 161 7.86 -2.05 0.07
CA THR A 161 7.24 -2.83 1.16
C THR A 161 7.75 -2.46 2.56
N ARG A 162 8.96 -1.92 2.70
CA ARG A 162 9.50 -1.49 4.00
C ARG A 162 9.12 -0.09 4.40
N HIS A 163 8.97 0.81 3.44
CA HIS A 163 8.70 2.21 3.72
C HIS A 163 7.24 2.60 3.53
N PHE A 164 6.41 1.72 2.99
CA PHE A 164 4.98 1.98 2.80
C PHE A 164 4.27 2.28 4.11
N TRP A 165 3.59 3.43 4.13
CA TRP A 165 2.80 3.94 5.24
C TRP A 165 1.36 4.13 4.81
N THR A 166 0.44 3.80 5.72
CA THR A 166 -0.96 4.16 5.60
C THR A 166 -1.49 4.66 6.92
N ASP A 167 -2.36 5.65 6.82
CA ASP A 167 -3.10 6.24 7.93
C ASP A 167 -4.34 5.42 8.30
N ARG A 168 -4.75 4.47 7.44
CA ARG A 168 -5.82 3.52 7.71
C ARG A 168 -5.38 2.54 8.80
N ASP A 169 -6.29 2.21 9.70
CA ASP A 169 -6.07 1.07 10.59
C ASP A 169 -6.17 -0.23 9.80
N VAL A 170 -5.00 -0.81 9.52
CA VAL A 170 -4.83 -2.09 8.81
C VAL A 170 -4.33 -3.17 9.76
N ILE A 171 -4.41 -2.94 11.07
CA ILE A 171 -3.80 -3.78 12.10
C ILE A 171 -4.88 -4.38 13.00
N SER A 172 -5.89 -3.61 13.36
CA SER A 172 -6.98 -4.09 14.21
C SER A 172 -7.73 -5.25 13.55
N ASP A 173 -8.13 -5.09 12.28
CA ASP A 173 -8.67 -6.21 11.50
C ASP A 173 -7.53 -7.08 10.94
N ARG A 174 -7.59 -8.38 11.23
CA ARG A 174 -6.63 -9.37 10.74
C ARG A 174 -6.65 -9.55 9.22
N PHE A 175 -7.78 -9.32 8.56
CA PHE A 175 -7.90 -9.47 7.11
C PHE A 175 -7.27 -8.30 6.35
N ASP A 176 -7.16 -7.13 7.00
CA ASP A 176 -6.47 -5.96 6.46
C ASP A 176 -4.95 -6.03 6.64
N ARG A 177 -4.46 -6.91 7.53
CA ARG A 177 -3.03 -6.99 7.85
C ARG A 177 -2.17 -7.33 6.63
N PRO A 178 -0.93 -6.83 6.60
CA PRO A 178 -0.04 -7.10 5.49
C PRO A 178 0.25 -8.59 5.31
N ARG A 179 0.08 -9.07 4.09
CA ARG A 179 0.32 -10.44 3.66
C ARG A 179 1.09 -10.43 2.35
N PHE A 180 1.71 -11.55 2.01
CA PHE A 180 2.35 -11.73 0.72
C PHE A 180 2.05 -13.12 0.18
N THR A 181 1.78 -13.22 -1.12
CA THR A 181 1.51 -14.51 -1.79
C THR A 181 2.47 -14.72 -2.95
N TRP A 182 2.93 -15.95 -3.11
CA TRP A 182 3.76 -16.37 -4.24
C TRP A 182 3.08 -17.43 -5.11
N GLY A 183 1.82 -17.75 -4.82
CA GLY A 183 1.01 -18.68 -5.61
C GLY A 183 -0.49 -18.51 -5.37
N LYS A 184 -1.27 -19.56 -5.63
CA LYS A 184 -2.74 -19.54 -5.55
C LYS A 184 -3.28 -20.16 -4.27
N ASN A 185 -2.50 -21.03 -3.63
CA ASN A 185 -2.95 -21.81 -2.50
C ASN A 185 -2.75 -21.05 -1.18
N LYS A 186 -3.46 -21.48 -0.13
CA LYS A 186 -3.36 -20.86 1.21
C LYS A 186 -1.97 -21.03 1.80
N GLU A 187 -1.32 -22.16 1.51
CA GLU A 187 0.04 -22.51 1.92
C GLU A 187 1.09 -21.60 1.25
N GLU A 188 0.72 -20.96 0.13
CA GLU A 188 1.56 -20.03 -0.63
C GLU A 188 1.34 -18.57 -0.22
N THR A 189 0.71 -18.36 0.94
CA THR A 189 0.48 -17.05 1.54
C THR A 189 1.19 -16.95 2.89
N GLY A 190 2.04 -15.94 3.03
CA GLY A 190 2.68 -15.53 4.27
C GLY A 190 2.03 -14.28 4.86
N HIS A 191 2.11 -14.14 6.18
CA HIS A 191 1.74 -12.91 6.87
C HIS A 191 2.99 -12.24 7.41
N VAL A 192 3.07 -10.91 7.25
CA VAL A 192 4.21 -10.11 7.73
C VAL A 192 4.23 -10.10 9.25
N LEU A 193 3.05 -9.88 9.85
CA LEU A 193 2.82 -9.87 11.29
C LEU A 193 2.12 -11.15 11.71
N ARG A 194 2.65 -11.83 12.73
CA ARG A 194 2.00 -13.01 13.28
C ARG A 194 0.74 -12.63 14.05
N HIS A 195 -0.28 -13.48 13.96
CA HIS A 195 -1.46 -13.44 14.80
C HIS A 195 -1.91 -14.86 15.16
N ILE A 196 -2.77 -14.97 16.18
CA ILE A 196 -3.47 -16.20 16.54
C ILE A 196 -4.95 -15.95 16.28
N GLU A 197 -5.53 -16.75 15.38
CA GLU A 197 -6.95 -16.71 15.07
C GLU A 197 -7.77 -17.15 16.28
N GLY A 198 -8.80 -16.37 16.64
CA GLY A 198 -9.62 -16.61 17.83
C GLY A 198 -8.88 -16.43 19.17
N GLY A 199 -7.62 -16.00 19.17
CA GLY A 199 -6.83 -15.82 20.38
C GLY A 199 -7.23 -14.58 21.20
N PRO A 200 -6.92 -14.55 22.51
CA PRO A 200 -7.17 -13.39 23.35
C PRO A 200 -6.47 -12.13 22.83
N GLU A 201 -7.12 -10.96 22.98
CA GLU A 201 -6.60 -9.67 22.49
C GLU A 201 -5.19 -9.37 23.03
N GLY A 202 -4.95 -9.59 24.32
CA GLY A 202 -3.63 -9.36 24.93
C GLY A 202 -2.51 -10.24 24.36
N VAL A 203 -2.83 -11.45 23.86
CA VAL A 203 -1.84 -12.30 23.19
C VAL A 203 -1.48 -11.72 21.83
N ASN A 204 -2.48 -11.27 21.07
CA ASN A 204 -2.25 -10.62 19.78
C ASN A 204 -1.52 -9.27 19.93
N GLU A 205 -1.76 -8.52 21.01
CA GLU A 205 -1.00 -7.31 21.31
C GLU A 205 0.48 -7.63 21.64
N GLY A 206 0.74 -8.68 22.43
CA GLY A 206 2.10 -9.16 22.68
C GLY A 206 2.85 -9.57 21.41
N LEU A 207 2.14 -10.12 20.41
CA LEU A 207 2.71 -10.47 19.10
C LEU A 207 3.09 -9.24 18.26
N LEU A 208 2.43 -8.09 18.44
CA LEU A 208 2.85 -6.84 17.79
C LEU A 208 4.21 -6.37 18.31
N ILE A 209 4.49 -6.61 19.60
CA ILE A 209 5.75 -6.24 20.26
C ILE A 209 6.89 -7.22 19.92
N SER A 210 6.57 -8.49 19.68
CA SER A 210 7.56 -9.51 19.34
C SER A 210 8.17 -9.30 17.94
N THR A 211 9.43 -9.70 17.77
CA THR A 211 10.15 -9.76 16.47
C THR A 211 10.36 -11.19 15.97
N VAL A 212 10.11 -12.20 16.81
CA VAL A 212 10.56 -13.59 16.59
C VAL A 212 9.81 -14.27 15.44
N ARG A 213 8.52 -13.93 15.26
CA ARG A 213 7.63 -14.61 14.31
C ARG A 213 7.24 -13.77 13.10
N ASP A 214 7.82 -12.59 12.98
CA ASP A 214 7.61 -11.73 11.81
C ASP A 214 8.32 -12.28 10.59
N ARG A 215 7.77 -12.00 9.42
CA ARG A 215 8.31 -12.49 8.14
C ARG A 215 8.50 -11.37 7.14
N SER A 216 9.64 -11.40 6.47
CA SER A 216 9.90 -10.58 5.29
C SER A 216 9.19 -11.18 4.08
N PRO A 217 8.57 -10.36 3.21
CA PRO A 217 8.05 -10.83 1.94
C PRO A 217 9.20 -11.26 1.02
N PHE A 218 8.93 -12.23 0.13
CA PHE A 218 9.84 -12.57 -0.96
C PHE A 218 9.78 -11.51 -2.06
N VAL A 219 10.88 -11.24 -2.74
CA VAL A 219 10.98 -10.13 -3.71
C VAL A 219 10.15 -10.33 -4.98
N ASP A 220 9.80 -11.58 -5.27
CA ASP A 220 8.96 -12.02 -6.39
C ASP A 220 7.53 -12.40 -5.96
N SER A 221 7.14 -12.05 -4.72
CA SER A 221 5.78 -12.22 -4.21
C SER A 221 4.92 -10.98 -4.46
N ASN A 222 3.60 -11.16 -4.47
CA ASN A 222 2.66 -10.03 -4.41
C ASN A 222 2.41 -9.69 -2.95
N TYR A 223 2.70 -8.46 -2.55
CA TYR A 223 2.46 -7.94 -1.20
C TYR A 223 1.14 -7.20 -1.16
N TYR A 224 0.27 -7.53 -0.20
CA TYR A 224 -1.07 -6.95 -0.06
C TYR A 224 -1.26 -6.30 1.30
N ILE A 225 -2.01 -5.21 1.30
CA ILE A 225 -2.53 -4.55 2.51
C ILE A 225 -4.00 -4.25 2.27
N GLY A 226 -4.85 -4.49 3.26
CA GLY A 226 -6.29 -4.41 3.10
C GLY A 226 -6.91 -5.75 2.67
N ALA A 227 -8.12 -6.01 3.18
CA ALA A 227 -8.89 -7.19 2.85
C ALA A 227 -9.38 -7.15 1.40
N LYS A 228 -9.56 -8.33 0.81
CA LYS A 228 -10.18 -8.43 -0.53
C LYS A 228 -11.61 -7.88 -0.44
N GLY A 229 -11.93 -6.92 -1.31
CA GLY A 229 -13.25 -6.28 -1.33
C GLY A 229 -13.45 -5.18 -0.29
N SER A 230 -12.41 -4.81 0.48
CA SER A 230 -12.48 -3.60 1.31
C SER A 230 -12.48 -2.33 0.45
N ASP A 231 -13.00 -1.23 1.00
CA ASP A 231 -13.09 0.06 0.30
C ASP A 231 -11.74 0.58 -0.25
N ILE A 232 -10.63 0.20 0.38
CA ILE A 232 -9.29 0.62 -0.01
C ILE A 232 -8.36 -0.58 0.16
N SER A 233 -7.65 -1.02 -0.89
CA SER A 233 -6.61 -2.04 -0.72
C SER A 233 -5.40 -1.72 -1.57
N TRP A 234 -4.24 -2.23 -1.17
CA TRP A 234 -2.98 -2.02 -1.86
C TRP A 234 -2.36 -3.34 -2.30
N ARG A 235 -1.67 -3.28 -3.43
CA ARG A 235 -0.80 -4.35 -3.92
C ARG A 235 0.56 -3.78 -4.32
N ILE A 236 1.65 -4.41 -3.89
CA ILE A 236 3.01 -4.14 -4.36
C ILE A 236 3.55 -5.42 -4.99
N MET A 237 4.17 -5.33 -6.16
CA MET A 237 4.64 -6.50 -6.91
C MET A 237 5.80 -6.17 -7.85
N ASP A 238 6.67 -7.15 -8.12
CA ASP A 238 7.52 -7.16 -9.31
C ASP A 238 6.68 -7.66 -10.50
N LYS A 239 6.29 -6.74 -11.38
CA LYS A 239 5.45 -7.02 -12.54
C LYS A 239 6.34 -7.47 -13.69
N VAL A 240 6.44 -8.79 -13.81
CA VAL A 240 7.17 -9.50 -14.88
C VAL A 240 6.24 -10.22 -15.87
N ILE A 241 4.94 -10.20 -15.59
CA ILE A 241 3.87 -10.80 -16.41
C ILE A 241 2.84 -9.72 -16.72
N ASP A 242 2.34 -9.74 -17.96
CA ASP A 242 1.29 -8.85 -18.40
C ASP A 242 -0.10 -9.47 -18.19
N THR A 243 -0.53 -10.27 -19.15
CA THR A 243 -1.84 -10.92 -19.17
C THR A 243 -1.74 -12.35 -18.64
N GLN A 244 -2.64 -12.73 -17.73
CA GLN A 244 -2.79 -14.10 -17.24
C GLN A 244 -4.17 -14.64 -17.59
N ASN A 245 -4.22 -15.79 -18.27
CA ASN A 245 -5.43 -16.58 -18.35
C ASN A 245 -5.41 -17.62 -17.22
N HIS A 246 -6.09 -17.30 -16.12
CA HIS A 246 -6.10 -18.16 -14.95
C HIS A 246 -6.75 -19.53 -15.18
N GLN A 247 -7.71 -19.63 -16.10
CA GLN A 247 -8.40 -20.87 -16.44
C GLN A 247 -7.52 -21.77 -17.31
N ALA A 248 -6.81 -21.19 -18.29
CA ALA A 248 -5.89 -21.92 -19.16
C ALA A 248 -4.50 -22.14 -18.54
N GLY A 249 -4.20 -21.50 -17.41
CA GLY A 249 -2.87 -21.55 -16.78
C GLY A 249 -1.77 -20.85 -17.58
N THR A 250 -2.13 -20.02 -18.57
CA THR A 250 -1.17 -19.35 -19.45
C THR A 250 -0.91 -17.91 -19.01
N ALA A 251 0.28 -17.41 -19.31
CA ALA A 251 0.73 -16.07 -18.98
C ALA A 251 1.65 -15.52 -20.08
N ILE A 252 1.51 -14.25 -20.41
CA ILE A 252 2.44 -13.54 -21.31
C ILE A 252 3.52 -12.90 -20.45
N GLN A 253 4.75 -13.36 -20.60
CA GLN A 253 5.91 -12.73 -19.95
C GLN A 253 6.14 -11.35 -20.56
N LEU A 254 6.48 -10.39 -19.71
CA LEU A 254 6.92 -9.07 -20.17
C LEU A 254 8.34 -9.15 -20.71
N ASP A 255 8.58 -8.38 -21.76
CA ASP A 255 9.94 -8.11 -22.22
C ASP A 255 10.74 -7.41 -21.12
N GLU A 256 12.07 -7.59 -21.13
CA GLU A 256 12.97 -7.04 -20.10
C GLU A 256 12.80 -5.53 -19.90
N ALA A 257 12.49 -4.80 -20.98
CA ALA A 257 12.26 -3.35 -20.95
C ALA A 257 10.96 -2.93 -20.24
N ASP A 258 9.98 -3.83 -20.16
CA ASP A 258 8.67 -3.56 -19.57
C ASP A 258 8.52 -4.09 -18.13
N LYS A 259 9.47 -4.90 -17.67
CA LYS A 259 9.53 -5.37 -16.29
C LYS A 259 9.71 -4.20 -15.35
N ARG A 260 8.90 -4.17 -14.29
CA ARG A 260 8.82 -3.01 -13.39
C ARG A 260 8.33 -3.40 -12.01
N VAL A 261 8.69 -2.62 -11.00
CA VAL A 261 8.05 -2.72 -9.69
C VAL A 261 6.82 -1.83 -9.70
N ARG A 262 5.69 -2.37 -9.26
CA ARG A 262 4.41 -1.66 -9.25
C ARG A 262 3.86 -1.60 -7.84
N ILE A 263 3.32 -0.44 -7.46
CA ILE A 263 2.41 -0.29 -6.33
C ILE A 263 1.04 0.20 -6.83
N GLU A 264 -0.02 -0.40 -6.34
CA GLU A 264 -1.39 -0.15 -6.77
C GLU A 264 -2.25 0.15 -5.55
N VAL A 265 -3.24 1.03 -5.73
CA VAL A 265 -4.35 1.20 -4.79
C VAL A 265 -5.67 0.97 -5.52
N THR A 266 -6.43 0.01 -5.03
CA THR A 266 -7.82 -0.21 -5.41
C THR A 266 -8.71 0.62 -4.49
N LEU A 267 -9.60 1.43 -5.06
CA LEU A 267 -10.57 2.26 -4.36
C LEU A 267 -11.99 1.84 -4.77
N ASP A 268 -12.80 1.44 -3.80
CA ASP A 268 -14.21 1.14 -3.98
C ASP A 268 -15.09 2.39 -3.77
N ARG A 269 -16.41 2.28 -3.95
CA ARG A 269 -17.30 3.44 -4.05
C ARG A 269 -17.18 4.42 -2.88
N PRO A 270 -17.12 4.01 -1.60
CA PRO A 270 -16.97 4.95 -0.50
C PRO A 270 -15.69 5.79 -0.62
N ALA A 271 -14.57 5.16 -0.99
CA ALA A 271 -13.28 5.82 -1.15
C ALA A 271 -13.22 6.72 -2.38
N VAL A 272 -13.79 6.28 -3.52
CA VAL A 272 -13.90 7.10 -4.74
C VAL A 272 -14.77 8.33 -4.50
N SER A 273 -15.89 8.16 -3.80
CA SER A 273 -16.79 9.27 -3.45
C SER A 273 -16.12 10.28 -2.52
N ALA A 274 -15.33 9.81 -1.55
CA ALA A 274 -14.56 10.68 -0.64
C ALA A 274 -13.52 11.53 -1.36
N LEU A 275 -13.10 11.15 -2.57
CA LEU A 275 -12.24 11.95 -3.45
C LEU A 275 -13.01 12.99 -4.28
N GLY A 276 -14.33 13.06 -4.13
CA GLY A 276 -15.20 13.92 -4.93
C GLY A 276 -15.47 13.39 -6.33
N VAL A 277 -15.26 12.10 -6.57
CA VAL A 277 -15.48 11.47 -7.88
C VAL A 277 -16.79 10.69 -7.86
N THR A 278 -17.74 11.11 -8.68
CA THR A 278 -18.98 10.35 -8.92
C THR A 278 -19.07 9.92 -10.37
N TYR A 279 -18.90 10.83 -11.31
CA TYR A 279 -19.03 10.58 -12.73
C TYR A 279 -17.66 10.56 -13.42
N LEU A 280 -17.62 10.05 -14.65
CA LEU A 280 -16.39 9.98 -15.46
C LEU A 280 -15.71 11.36 -15.60
N LYS A 281 -16.51 12.41 -15.83
CA LYS A 281 -16.03 13.80 -15.98
C LYS A 281 -15.36 14.37 -14.72
N ASP A 282 -15.65 13.83 -13.54
CA ASP A 282 -15.06 14.32 -12.28
C ASP A 282 -13.57 13.99 -12.21
N LEU A 283 -13.12 12.94 -12.92
CA LEU A 283 -11.70 12.59 -13.03
C LEU A 283 -10.87 13.74 -13.64
N ALA A 284 -11.44 14.53 -14.55
CA ALA A 284 -10.75 15.67 -15.16
C ALA A 284 -10.35 16.74 -14.14
N ARG A 285 -11.12 16.88 -13.05
CA ARG A 285 -10.93 17.89 -11.99
C ARG A 285 -10.22 17.34 -10.77
N MET A 286 -10.01 16.03 -10.74
CA MET A 286 -9.38 15.35 -9.62
C MET A 286 -7.90 15.73 -9.51
N ARG A 287 -7.48 16.17 -8.32
CA ARG A 287 -6.06 16.45 -8.05
C ARG A 287 -5.33 15.16 -7.70
N PHE A 288 -4.95 14.37 -8.72
CA PHE A 288 -4.26 13.08 -8.57
C PHE A 288 -3.02 13.14 -7.66
N ALA A 289 -2.27 14.25 -7.64
CA ALA A 289 -1.12 14.41 -6.77
C ALA A 289 -1.45 14.27 -5.27
N MET A 290 -2.69 14.55 -4.84
CA MET A 290 -3.12 14.34 -3.44
C MET A 290 -3.15 12.86 -3.05
N LEU A 291 -3.28 11.95 -4.01
CA LEU A 291 -3.26 10.52 -3.76
C LEU A 291 -1.93 10.06 -3.16
N GLN A 292 -0.83 10.80 -3.39
CA GLN A 292 0.44 10.51 -2.75
C GLN A 292 0.30 10.54 -1.22
N GLY A 293 -0.18 11.65 -0.66
CA GLY A 293 -0.36 11.80 0.79
C GLY A 293 -1.45 10.94 1.40
N MET A 294 -2.36 10.39 0.58
CA MET A 294 -3.49 9.56 1.05
C MET A 294 -3.21 8.05 0.94
N PHE A 295 -2.60 7.63 -0.16
CA PHE A 295 -2.51 6.21 -0.54
C PHE A 295 -1.11 5.75 -0.94
N PHE A 296 -0.18 6.66 -1.25
CA PHE A 296 1.19 6.32 -1.64
C PHE A 296 2.20 7.09 -0.78
N THR A 297 2.07 6.94 0.55
CA THR A 297 2.95 7.61 1.51
C THR A 297 4.08 6.67 1.91
N PHE A 298 5.30 7.19 1.89
CA PHE A 298 6.49 6.46 2.29
C PHE A 298 7.23 7.19 3.40
N MET A 299 7.65 6.44 4.41
CA MET A 299 8.25 6.97 5.63
C MET A 299 9.56 6.27 5.97
N LEU A 300 10.54 7.04 6.44
CA LEU A 300 11.77 6.54 7.02
C LEU A 300 11.57 6.32 8.54
N PRO A 301 11.94 5.16 9.08
CA PRO A 301 12.01 4.99 10.53
C PRO A 301 13.19 5.78 11.09
N THR A 302 13.05 6.23 12.32
CA THR A 302 14.17 6.83 13.07
C THR A 302 14.45 6.03 14.33
N PHE A 303 15.67 6.12 14.83
CA PHE A 303 16.16 5.42 16.01
C PHE A 303 17.02 6.37 16.83
N ALA A 304 17.08 6.18 18.15
CA ALA A 304 17.93 6.97 19.02
C ALA A 304 19.40 6.63 18.81
N ASP A 305 20.24 7.67 18.86
CA ASP A 305 21.68 7.56 18.83
C ASP A 305 22.23 7.27 20.24
N VAL A 306 22.08 6.01 20.67
CA VAL A 306 22.51 5.55 22.00
C VAL A 306 24.02 5.56 22.20
N GLY A 307 24.82 5.68 21.13
CA GLY A 307 26.28 5.82 21.24
C GLY A 307 26.70 7.14 21.92
N LYS A 308 25.83 8.15 21.90
CA LYS A 308 26.02 9.44 22.57
C LYS A 308 25.48 9.47 24.00
N ALA A 309 24.69 8.47 24.39
CA ALA A 309 24.17 8.36 25.74
C ALA A 309 25.21 7.63 26.60
N GLY A 310 25.77 8.29 27.62
CA GLY A 310 26.80 7.72 28.50
C GLY A 310 26.44 6.34 29.10
N ARG A 311 27.40 5.67 29.73
CA ARG A 311 27.24 4.30 30.27
C ARG A 311 26.31 4.29 31.49
N SER A 312 25.04 3.92 31.31
CA SER A 312 24.05 3.77 32.37
C SER A 312 23.12 2.59 32.08
N VAL A 313 22.49 2.01 33.10
CA VAL A 313 21.49 0.95 32.91
C VAL A 313 20.35 1.42 32.00
N ASN A 314 19.93 2.68 32.17
CA ASN A 314 18.89 3.29 31.34
C ASN A 314 19.30 3.44 29.86
N SER A 315 20.57 3.73 29.57
CA SER A 315 21.04 3.78 28.18
C SER A 315 21.14 2.39 27.56
N ALA A 316 21.53 1.37 28.34
CA ALA A 316 21.51 -0.02 27.89
C ALA A 316 20.10 -0.51 27.54
N ILE A 317 19.10 -0.22 28.39
CA ILE A 317 17.69 -0.57 28.13
C ILE A 317 17.19 0.12 26.85
N LYS A 318 17.49 1.42 26.67
CA LYS A 318 17.13 2.15 25.45
C LYS A 318 17.79 1.55 24.21
N ALA A 319 19.06 1.17 24.31
CA ALA A 319 19.80 0.56 23.20
C ALA A 319 19.18 -0.78 22.79
N TRP A 320 18.82 -1.61 23.77
CA TRP A 320 18.12 -2.86 23.54
C TRP A 320 16.75 -2.63 22.87
N HIS A 321 15.95 -1.67 23.35
CA HIS A 321 14.67 -1.34 22.72
C HIS A 321 14.81 -0.91 21.28
N ASP A 322 15.79 -0.05 20.96
CA ASP A 322 16.01 0.40 19.59
C ASP A 322 16.60 -0.69 18.68
N GLN A 323 17.38 -1.62 19.23
CA GLN A 323 17.80 -2.83 18.50
C GLN A 323 16.58 -3.68 18.11
N GLN A 324 15.64 -3.89 19.04
CA GLN A 324 14.39 -4.60 18.76
C GLN A 324 13.53 -3.86 17.73
N ARG A 325 13.46 -2.52 17.78
CA ARG A 325 12.77 -1.73 16.75
C ARG A 325 13.44 -1.85 15.39
N THR A 326 14.78 -1.86 15.36
CA THR A 326 15.54 -2.04 14.12
C THR A 326 15.24 -3.40 13.52
N GLU A 327 15.27 -4.47 14.33
CA GLU A 327 14.92 -5.82 13.88
C GLU A 327 13.47 -5.89 13.35
N LYS A 328 12.52 -5.29 14.08
CA LYS A 328 11.11 -5.20 13.66
C LYS A 328 10.99 -4.53 12.29
N PHE A 329 11.63 -3.39 12.10
CA PHE A 329 11.64 -2.67 10.83
C PHE A 329 12.24 -3.51 9.70
N LEU A 330 13.40 -4.14 9.90
CA LEU A 330 14.05 -4.95 8.87
C LEU A 330 13.19 -6.14 8.43
N LYS A 331 12.34 -6.68 9.32
CA LYS A 331 11.42 -7.80 9.03
C LYS A 331 10.05 -7.38 8.51
N THR A 332 9.54 -6.22 8.93
CA THR A 332 8.12 -5.87 8.71
C THR A 332 7.90 -4.52 8.03
N GLY A 333 8.91 -3.67 7.96
CA GLY A 333 8.78 -2.29 7.51
C GLY A 333 8.15 -1.38 8.55
N VAL A 334 7.87 -0.13 8.14
CA VAL A 334 7.22 0.86 8.99
C VAL A 334 5.80 0.44 9.41
N ILE A 335 5.11 -0.31 8.54
CA ILE A 335 3.76 -0.82 8.81
C ILE A 335 3.70 -1.80 9.98
N GLY A 336 4.79 -2.52 10.28
CA GLY A 336 4.89 -3.38 11.46
C GLY A 336 5.63 -2.74 12.64
N LEU A 337 6.52 -1.76 12.39
CA LEU A 337 7.18 -1.00 13.45
C LEU A 337 6.22 -0.05 14.17
N LYS A 338 5.34 0.67 13.46
CA LYS A 338 4.37 1.59 14.07
C LYS A 338 3.48 0.89 15.10
N PRO A 339 2.86 -0.27 14.81
CA PRO A 339 2.06 -1.01 15.79
C PRO A 339 2.86 -1.53 16.98
N MET A 340 4.15 -1.87 16.78
CA MET A 340 5.05 -2.24 17.88
C MET A 340 5.22 -1.06 18.84
N ASP A 341 5.48 0.13 18.31
CA ASP A 341 5.66 1.34 19.11
C ASP A 341 4.35 1.72 19.85
N GLU A 342 3.21 1.65 19.15
CA GLU A 342 1.89 1.92 19.74
C GLU A 342 1.50 0.89 20.82
N ALA A 343 1.75 -0.40 20.60
CA ALA A 343 1.48 -1.46 21.58
C ALA A 343 2.35 -1.28 22.83
N ARG A 344 3.63 -0.93 22.66
CA ARG A 344 4.53 -0.60 23.79
C ARG A 344 4.04 0.62 24.55
N GLU A 345 3.57 1.66 23.86
CA GLU A 345 3.03 2.85 24.51
C GLU A 345 1.77 2.50 25.33
N ARG A 346 0.85 1.72 24.77
CA ARG A 346 -0.34 1.22 25.50
C ARG A 346 0.04 0.37 26.71
N GLN A 347 0.97 -0.57 26.57
CA GLN A 347 1.46 -1.39 27.68
C GLN A 347 2.11 -0.53 28.77
N ALA A 348 2.94 0.44 28.41
CA ALA A 348 3.57 1.36 29.35
C ALA A 348 2.55 2.24 30.08
N MET A 349 1.51 2.71 29.38
CA MET A 349 0.40 3.44 29.99
C MET A 349 -0.38 2.58 30.98
N HIS A 350 -0.65 1.32 30.64
CA HIS A 350 -1.34 0.37 31.51
C HIS A 350 -0.56 0.10 32.79
N LEU A 351 0.73 -0.25 32.66
CA LEU A 351 1.63 -0.49 33.79
C LEU A 351 1.74 0.76 34.67
N ARG A 352 1.93 1.96 34.08
CA ARG A 352 1.96 3.21 34.84
C ARG A 352 0.69 3.46 35.63
N LYS A 353 -0.48 3.14 35.08
CA LYS A 353 -1.76 3.31 35.77
C LYS A 353 -1.86 2.36 36.98
N GLN A 354 -1.37 1.12 36.85
CA GLN A 354 -1.30 0.15 37.95
C GLN A 354 -0.30 0.61 39.02
N GLU A 355 0.93 0.90 38.62
CA GLU A 355 2.01 1.34 39.51
C GLU A 355 1.68 2.65 40.23
N ARG A 356 1.02 3.60 39.57
CA ARG A 356 0.56 4.84 40.21
C ARG A 356 -0.38 4.56 41.38
N ARG A 357 -1.27 3.57 41.27
CA ARG A 357 -2.18 3.21 42.37
C ARG A 357 -1.40 2.65 43.56
N LEU A 358 -0.43 1.78 43.30
CA LEU A 358 0.44 1.22 44.33
C LEU A 358 1.29 2.30 45.01
N LEU A 359 1.94 3.17 44.23
CA LEU A 359 2.76 4.25 44.78
C LEU A 359 1.94 5.25 45.59
N VAL A 360 0.74 5.63 45.13
CA VAL A 360 -0.16 6.50 45.90
C VAL A 360 -0.58 5.84 47.20
N ALA A 361 -0.89 4.54 47.20
CA ALA A 361 -1.20 3.79 48.42
C ALA A 361 -0.03 3.75 49.41
N GLN A 362 1.21 3.85 48.91
CA GLN A 362 2.44 3.93 49.72
C GLN A 362 2.89 5.37 50.03
N GLY A 363 2.09 6.40 49.69
CA GLY A 363 2.44 7.81 49.90
C GLY A 363 3.54 8.37 48.98
N LEU A 364 3.93 7.62 47.94
CA LEU A 364 4.98 7.97 46.99
C LEU A 364 4.41 8.70 45.75
N LYS A 365 5.19 9.62 45.18
CA LYS A 365 4.82 10.38 43.97
C LYS A 365 5.54 9.85 42.72
N MET A 366 4.78 9.53 41.68
CA MET A 366 5.34 9.18 40.36
C MET A 366 5.70 10.45 39.57
N LYS A 367 6.92 10.50 39.01
CA LYS A 367 7.32 11.57 38.09
C LYS A 367 6.45 11.56 36.84
N ARG A 368 5.93 12.73 36.45
CA ARG A 368 5.16 12.87 35.21
C ARG A 368 6.07 12.62 34.00
N PRO A 369 5.61 11.87 32.99
CA PRO A 369 6.36 11.75 31.75
C PRO A 369 6.52 13.11 31.08
N PRO A 370 7.65 13.35 30.39
CA PRO A 370 7.81 14.54 29.56
C PRO A 370 6.72 14.55 28.49
N ARG A 371 6.08 15.71 28.30
CA ARG A 371 5.12 15.93 27.21
C ARG A 371 5.90 16.15 25.92
N VAL A 372 5.98 15.13 25.08
CA VAL A 372 6.48 15.26 23.71
C VAL A 372 5.27 15.20 22.79
N GLY A 373 5.11 16.18 21.89
CA GLY A 373 4.00 16.18 20.95
C GLY A 373 4.02 14.93 20.07
N THR A 374 3.00 14.10 20.18
CA THR A 374 2.80 12.91 19.35
C THR A 374 2.02 13.32 18.10
N GLN A 375 2.72 13.70 17.05
CA GLN A 375 2.10 13.76 15.73
C GLN A 375 1.68 12.35 15.29
N LYS A 376 0.72 12.23 14.37
CA LYS A 376 0.24 10.94 13.83
C LYS A 376 1.37 10.06 13.29
N ALA A 377 2.42 10.69 12.74
CA ALA A 377 3.64 10.04 12.26
C ALA A 377 4.65 9.67 13.37
N GLY A 378 4.36 9.86 14.66
CA GLY A 378 5.20 9.42 15.78
C GLY A 378 6.68 9.83 15.65
N THR A 379 7.57 8.85 15.53
CA THR A 379 9.01 9.08 15.29
C THR A 379 9.43 8.91 13.83
N PHE A 380 8.51 8.74 12.90
CA PHE A 380 8.81 8.58 11.48
C PHE A 380 9.07 9.93 10.81
N LEU A 381 9.86 9.89 9.73
CA LEU A 381 10.16 11.01 8.85
C LEU A 381 9.63 10.70 7.46
N ALA A 382 9.14 11.70 6.72
CA ALA A 382 8.77 11.50 5.33
C ALA A 382 9.98 11.05 4.50
N TYR A 383 9.79 10.09 3.60
CA TYR A 383 10.78 9.74 2.59
C TYR A 383 10.60 10.67 1.38
N ASP A 384 11.05 11.92 1.54
CA ASP A 384 10.74 13.02 0.62
C ASP A 384 11.10 12.73 -0.83
N GLU A 385 12.24 12.09 -1.10
CA GLU A 385 12.66 11.75 -2.46
C GLU A 385 11.67 10.80 -3.16
N LEU A 386 11.32 9.68 -2.51
CA LEU A 386 10.37 8.71 -3.06
C LEU A 386 8.96 9.31 -3.17
N ASN A 387 8.51 10.03 -2.14
CA ASN A 387 7.22 10.71 -2.13
C ASN A 387 7.13 11.76 -3.25
N GLY A 388 8.20 12.53 -3.48
CA GLY A 388 8.29 13.53 -4.55
C GLY A 388 8.11 12.91 -5.92
N ARG A 389 8.84 11.83 -6.24
CA ARG A 389 8.72 11.12 -7.53
C ARG A 389 7.31 10.60 -7.77
N VAL A 390 6.68 10.02 -6.74
CA VAL A 390 5.31 9.51 -6.84
C VAL A 390 4.32 10.66 -7.03
N SER A 391 4.50 11.78 -6.32
CA SER A 391 3.67 12.97 -6.48
C SER A 391 3.75 13.54 -7.90
N ASP A 392 4.96 13.64 -8.45
CA ASP A 392 5.18 14.09 -9.83
C ASP A 392 4.55 13.15 -10.86
N ALA A 393 4.71 11.84 -10.69
CA ALA A 393 4.08 10.83 -11.56
C ALA A 393 2.55 10.93 -11.56
N LEU A 394 1.95 11.12 -10.37
CA LEU A 394 0.51 11.33 -10.21
C LEU A 394 0.04 12.67 -10.78
N ARG A 395 0.84 13.75 -10.66
CA ARG A 395 0.57 15.03 -11.31
C ARG A 395 0.51 14.88 -12.83
N HIS A 396 1.46 14.16 -13.42
CA HIS A 396 1.46 13.88 -14.87
C HIS A 396 0.27 13.01 -15.29
N LEU A 397 -0.18 12.07 -14.45
CA LEU A 397 -1.44 11.36 -14.69
C LEU A 397 -2.62 12.33 -14.74
N GLY A 398 -2.74 13.24 -13.77
CA GLY A 398 -3.79 14.25 -13.76
C GLY A 398 -3.81 15.13 -15.03
N ALA A 399 -2.63 15.55 -15.52
CA ALA A 399 -2.52 16.30 -16.77
C ALA A 399 -3.02 15.51 -17.98
N ARG A 400 -2.64 14.23 -18.10
CA ARG A 400 -3.11 13.36 -19.20
C ARG A 400 -4.61 13.09 -19.12
N VAL A 401 -5.14 12.88 -17.92
CA VAL A 401 -6.58 12.70 -17.69
C VAL A 401 -7.33 13.97 -18.12
N ALA A 402 -6.91 15.16 -17.66
CA ALA A 402 -7.56 16.42 -18.04
C ALA A 402 -7.52 16.66 -19.57
N ALA A 403 -6.40 16.36 -20.23
CA ALA A 403 -6.29 16.45 -21.69
C ALA A 403 -7.26 15.52 -22.42
N ALA A 404 -7.59 14.35 -21.87
CA ALA A 404 -8.58 13.45 -22.44
C ALA A 404 -10.02 14.03 -22.45
N PHE A 405 -10.29 15.06 -21.64
CA PHE A 405 -11.58 15.76 -21.58
C PHE A 405 -11.57 17.16 -22.22
N SER A 406 -10.42 17.66 -22.67
CA SER A 406 -10.29 19.04 -23.20
C SER A 406 -10.34 19.12 -24.72
N GLU A 407 -10.24 18.00 -25.43
CA GLU A 407 -10.44 17.93 -26.88
C GLU A 407 -11.93 17.65 -27.16
N GLU A 408 -12.65 18.70 -27.53
CA GLU A 408 -13.90 18.66 -28.30
C GLU A 408 -13.64 19.25 -29.70
#